data_AF-A0A397HRU7-F1
#
_entry.id   AF-A0A397HRU7-F1
#
_cell.length_a   1.000
_cell.length_b   1.000
_cell.length_c   1.000
_cell.angle_alpha   90.00
_cell.angle_beta   90.00
_cell.angle_gamma   90.00
#
_symmetry.space_group_name_H-M   'P 1'
#
loop_
_entity.id
_entity.type
_entity.pdbx_description
1 polymer ?
#
loop_
_entity_poly.entity_id
_entity_poly.type
_entity_poly.pdbx_seq_one_letter_code
_entity_poly.pdbx_strand_id
1 'polypeptide(L)'
;MITLILRLCILAIWSAEALASPFPSSSDQDSSNINKEHVSHGKILTHEPEYDPPREKYGLNKSQEFKYFHEPGNDDILGHYDTRFFTEPVPDEERSETLTHMIRAYLNFFNENGLETWIAHGTLLGWWWNGKILPWDWDIDTQVLDTTLLHMADSFNQTVVHYTAADSDVERSYLLDINPWARQRERGEGLNIIDARWIDRRTGLYIDITGLSRLEPEKPTLWQDKNNHQYQTGDIYPLRKTTFEGGPAKIPFQYDSVLVEEYTQKALTGTKFHNHTWYPDMEEWVSDNDEIATKENLKDDRQYEKR
;
A
#
# COMPACT_ATOMS: atom_id res chain seq x y z
N MET A 1 46.71 13.46 5.29
CA MET A 1 46.01 12.80 4.17
C MET A 1 44.99 11.85 4.77
N ILE A 2 43.74 12.31 4.92
CA ILE A 2 42.60 11.52 5.40
C ILE A 2 41.56 11.64 4.30
N THR A 3 41.27 10.54 3.62
CA THR A 3 40.29 10.48 2.54
C THR A 3 38.96 10.03 3.15
N LEU A 4 38.02 10.97 3.21
CA LEU A 4 36.66 10.75 3.67
C LEU A 4 35.85 10.15 2.51
N ILE A 5 35.44 8.88 2.62
CA ILE A 5 34.52 8.26 1.65
C ILE A 5 33.10 8.65 2.07
N LEU A 6 32.50 9.57 1.32
CA LEU A 6 31.09 9.91 1.37
C LEU A 6 30.29 8.70 0.85
N ARG A 7 29.52 8.03 1.71
CA ARG A 7 28.42 7.16 1.25
C ARG A 7 27.18 8.03 1.05
N LEU A 8 26.79 8.24 -0.21
CA LEU A 8 25.46 8.72 -0.54
C LEU A 8 24.45 7.63 -0.15
N CYS A 9 23.65 7.88 0.88
CA CYS A 9 22.45 7.12 1.17
C CYS A 9 21.32 7.66 0.31
N ILE A 10 21.02 6.98 -0.79
CA ILE A 10 19.76 7.12 -1.53
C ILE A 10 18.72 6.36 -0.70
N LEU A 11 17.82 7.09 -0.05
CA LEU A 11 16.62 6.51 0.57
C LEU A 11 15.58 6.40 -0.54
N ALA A 12 15.59 5.29 -1.26
CA ALA A 12 14.42 4.84 -1.99
C ALA A 12 13.38 4.43 -0.94
N ILE A 13 12.15 4.94 -1.04
CA ILE A 13 11.01 4.30 -0.39
C ILE A 13 10.90 2.94 -1.07
N TRP A 14 11.12 1.87 -0.31
CA TRP A 14 10.86 0.53 -0.80
C TRP A 14 9.35 0.37 -0.80
N SER A 15 8.73 0.55 -1.96
CA SER A 15 7.53 -0.20 -2.32
C SER A 15 7.87 -1.69 -2.14
N ALA A 16 6.97 -2.46 -1.54
CA ALA A 16 7.21 -3.85 -1.21
C ALA A 16 7.32 -4.72 -2.47
N GLU A 17 8.50 -4.76 -3.07
CA GLU A 17 8.85 -5.73 -4.08
C GLU A 17 9.03 -7.10 -3.42
N ALA A 18 8.11 -8.02 -3.71
CA ALA A 18 8.31 -9.45 -3.46
C ALA A 18 9.38 -10.00 -4.42
N LEU A 19 10.66 -9.75 -4.14
CA LEU A 19 11.77 -10.41 -4.81
C LEU A 19 12.10 -11.72 -4.10
N ALA A 20 11.60 -12.84 -4.67
CA ALA A 20 12.10 -14.16 -4.33
C ALA A 20 13.58 -14.27 -4.75
N SER A 21 14.50 -14.25 -3.78
CA SER A 21 15.91 -14.55 -4.00
C SER A 21 16.19 -16.03 -3.73
N PRO A 22 16.85 -16.77 -4.65
CA PRO A 22 17.21 -18.16 -4.44
C PRO A 22 18.52 -18.24 -3.63
N PHE A 23 18.52 -18.96 -2.51
CA PHE A 23 19.77 -19.31 -1.82
C PHE A 23 20.44 -20.56 -2.43
N PRO A 24 21.79 -20.63 -2.39
CA PRO A 24 22.56 -21.58 -3.16
C PRO A 24 22.65 -22.96 -2.49
N SER A 25 22.65 -23.99 -3.33
CA SER A 25 22.93 -25.37 -2.97
C SER A 25 24.33 -25.53 -2.40
N SER A 26 24.44 -25.95 -1.15
CA SER A 26 25.69 -26.47 -0.58
C SER A 26 25.91 -27.91 -1.05
N SER A 27 26.94 -28.09 -1.87
CA SER A 27 27.57 -29.38 -2.13
C SER A 27 28.39 -29.82 -0.91
N ASP A 28 28.12 -31.00 -0.39
CA ASP A 28 29.10 -31.76 0.37
C ASP A 28 29.08 -33.22 -0.09
N GLN A 29 30.24 -33.69 -0.52
CA GLN A 29 30.55 -35.10 -0.67
C GLN A 29 30.98 -35.63 0.70
N ASP A 30 30.46 -36.77 1.14
CA ASP A 30 31.36 -37.84 1.58
C ASP A 30 30.73 -39.22 1.53
N SER A 31 31.62 -40.20 1.40
CA SER A 31 31.39 -41.60 1.12
C SER A 31 31.26 -42.46 2.38
N SER A 32 30.42 -43.50 2.37
CA SER A 32 30.79 -44.90 2.74
C SER A 32 29.57 -45.82 2.91
N ASN A 33 29.78 -47.06 2.44
CA ASN A 33 28.94 -48.25 2.47
C ASN A 33 28.19 -48.52 3.80
N ILE A 34 27.00 -49.13 3.71
CA ILE A 34 26.71 -50.49 4.23
C ILE A 34 25.30 -50.93 3.77
N ASN A 35 25.25 -52.11 3.14
CA ASN A 35 24.03 -52.86 2.80
C ASN A 35 23.17 -53.14 4.03
N LYS A 36 21.85 -52.88 3.92
CA LYS A 36 20.80 -53.66 4.58
C LYS A 36 19.52 -53.55 3.79
N GLU A 37 19.15 -54.64 3.12
CA GLU A 37 17.81 -54.85 2.59
C GLU A 37 16.79 -54.72 3.73
N HIS A 38 15.92 -53.72 3.62
CA HIS A 38 14.67 -53.68 4.36
C HIS A 38 13.53 -53.56 3.35
N VAL A 39 12.77 -54.65 3.24
CA VAL A 39 11.52 -54.72 2.48
C VAL A 39 10.52 -53.75 3.12
N SER A 40 10.45 -52.53 2.57
CA SER A 40 9.48 -51.52 2.95
C SER A 40 8.10 -51.96 2.46
N HIS A 41 7.29 -52.49 3.38
CA HIS A 41 5.86 -52.61 3.15
C HIS A 41 5.31 -51.19 2.93
N GLY A 42 4.66 -50.99 1.78
CA GLY A 42 4.12 -49.69 1.37
C GLY A 42 3.32 -49.05 2.50
N LYS A 43 3.79 -47.92 2.99
CA LYS A 43 3.06 -47.08 3.93
C LYS A 43 1.91 -46.47 3.11
N ILE A 44 0.69 -46.94 3.35
CA ILE A 44 -0.51 -46.28 2.83
C ILE A 44 -0.48 -44.87 3.44
N LEU A 45 -0.13 -43.88 2.62
CA LEU A 45 -0.30 -42.48 2.96
C LEU A 45 -1.81 -42.21 2.90
N THR A 46 -2.50 -42.46 4.01
CA THR A 46 -3.77 -41.80 4.26
C THR A 46 -3.46 -40.32 4.47
N HIS A 47 -3.35 -39.56 3.38
CA HIS A 47 -3.57 -38.11 3.48
C HIS A 47 -5.04 -37.95 3.83
N GLU A 48 -5.34 -37.84 5.11
CA GLU A 48 -6.55 -37.11 5.49
C GLU A 48 -6.41 -35.73 4.84
N PRO A 49 -7.40 -35.29 4.03
CA PRO A 49 -7.34 -33.96 3.45
C PRO A 49 -7.27 -32.97 4.60
N GLU A 50 -6.16 -32.25 4.67
CA GLU A 50 -5.95 -31.17 5.61
C GLU A 50 -7.12 -30.19 5.46
N TYR A 51 -7.83 -29.90 6.56
CA TYR A 51 -8.99 -29.03 6.56
C TYR A 51 -8.58 -27.64 6.05
N ASP A 52 -9.12 -27.25 4.89
CA ASP A 52 -8.83 -25.99 4.21
C ASP A 52 -10.14 -25.19 4.06
N PRO A 53 -10.54 -24.42 5.08
CA PRO A 53 -11.82 -23.71 5.10
C PRO A 53 -12.04 -22.80 3.87
N PRO A 54 -11.04 -22.06 3.36
CA PRO A 54 -11.17 -21.33 2.09
C PRO A 54 -11.59 -22.21 0.90
N ARG A 55 -11.02 -23.42 0.78
CA ARG A 55 -11.33 -24.37 -0.28
C ARG A 55 -12.74 -24.93 -0.15
N GLU A 56 -13.13 -25.36 1.04
CA GLU A 56 -14.44 -25.97 1.27
C GLU A 56 -15.59 -24.97 1.12
N LYS A 57 -15.41 -23.75 1.65
CA LYS A 57 -16.47 -22.74 1.67
C LYS A 57 -16.56 -21.92 0.38
N TYR A 58 -15.42 -21.64 -0.27
CA TYR A 58 -15.35 -20.70 -1.39
C TYR A 58 -14.70 -21.30 -2.65
N GLY A 59 -14.30 -22.57 -2.63
CA GLY A 59 -13.66 -23.22 -3.77
C GLY A 59 -12.23 -22.75 -4.05
N LEU A 60 -11.62 -22.00 -3.13
CA LEU A 60 -10.26 -21.47 -3.27
C LEU A 60 -9.25 -22.55 -2.91
N ASN A 61 -8.70 -23.21 -3.94
CA ASN A 61 -7.69 -24.23 -3.76
C ASN A 61 -6.29 -23.61 -3.84
N LYS A 62 -5.54 -23.60 -2.72
CA LYS A 62 -4.18 -23.02 -2.63
C LYS A 62 -3.24 -23.47 -3.76
N SER A 63 -3.35 -24.72 -4.22
CA SER A 63 -2.49 -25.22 -5.32
C SER A 63 -2.82 -24.64 -6.70
N GLN A 64 -3.90 -23.87 -6.81
CA GLN A 64 -4.37 -23.17 -8.01
C GLN A 64 -4.35 -21.65 -7.79
N GLU A 65 -3.55 -21.16 -6.83
CA GLU A 65 -3.36 -19.72 -6.60
C GLU A 65 -2.82 -19.03 -7.86
N PHE A 66 -3.37 -17.87 -8.16
CA PHE A 66 -2.94 -16.99 -9.25
C PHE A 66 -2.93 -15.55 -8.75
N LYS A 67 -2.08 -14.71 -9.35
CA LYS A 67 -2.07 -13.27 -9.09
C LYS A 67 -3.40 -12.68 -9.60
N TYR A 68 -4.19 -12.07 -8.73
CA TYR A 68 -5.51 -11.54 -9.11
C TYR A 68 -5.42 -10.16 -9.78
N PHE A 69 -4.69 -9.24 -9.18
CA PHE A 69 -4.50 -7.88 -9.69
C PHE A 69 -3.26 -7.79 -10.58
N HIS A 70 -3.35 -7.02 -11.66
CA HIS A 70 -2.29 -6.90 -12.65
C HIS A 70 -2.03 -5.45 -13.02
N GLU A 71 -0.75 -5.08 -12.92
CA GLU A 71 -0.21 -3.78 -13.27
C GLU A 71 0.41 -3.82 -14.67
N PRO A 72 0.32 -2.73 -15.46
CA PRO A 72 0.92 -2.65 -16.79
C PRO A 72 2.46 -2.64 -16.77
N GLY A 73 3.06 -2.38 -15.61
CA GLY A 73 4.50 -2.42 -15.38
C GLY A 73 4.81 -2.51 -13.89
N ASN A 74 6.10 -2.56 -13.56
CA ASN A 74 6.58 -2.74 -12.18
C ASN A 74 7.47 -1.57 -11.72
N ASP A 75 7.46 -0.44 -12.43
CA ASP A 75 8.18 0.76 -12.01
C ASP A 75 7.28 1.69 -11.15
N ASP A 76 7.87 2.73 -10.57
CA ASP A 76 7.23 3.70 -9.66
C ASP A 76 6.04 4.47 -10.30
N ILE A 77 5.76 4.28 -11.58
CA ILE A 77 4.64 4.91 -12.27
C ILE A 77 3.64 3.82 -12.69
N LEU A 78 4.08 2.87 -13.50
CA LEU A 78 3.24 1.82 -14.08
C LEU A 78 2.77 0.80 -13.05
N GLY A 79 3.45 0.67 -11.92
CA GLY A 79 3.04 -0.17 -10.81
C GLY A 79 1.72 0.26 -10.17
N HIS A 80 1.29 1.51 -10.33
CA HIS A 80 0.13 2.07 -9.61
C HIS A 80 -1.14 2.13 -10.46
N TYR A 81 -1.21 1.31 -11.52
CA TYR A 81 -2.35 1.25 -12.44
C TYR A 81 -2.93 -0.16 -12.57
N ASP A 82 -4.25 -0.27 -12.66
CA ASP A 82 -4.94 -1.51 -13.01
C ASP A 82 -5.00 -1.66 -14.55
N THR A 83 -4.44 -2.76 -15.05
CA THR A 83 -4.31 -3.04 -16.49
C THR A 83 -5.64 -3.03 -17.24
N ARG A 84 -6.78 -3.28 -16.57
CA ARG A 84 -8.09 -3.31 -17.22
C ARG A 84 -8.57 -1.92 -17.63
N PHE A 85 -8.10 -0.87 -16.96
CA PHE A 85 -8.52 0.52 -17.17
C PHE A 85 -7.38 1.44 -17.64
N PHE A 86 -6.13 1.01 -17.46
CA PHE A 86 -4.96 1.76 -17.89
C PHE A 86 -4.92 1.98 -19.41
N THR A 87 -4.60 3.20 -19.81
CA THR A 87 -4.31 3.57 -21.21
C THR A 87 -2.90 4.14 -21.35
N GLU A 88 -2.60 5.19 -20.59
CA GLU A 88 -1.31 5.87 -20.54
C GLU A 88 -1.14 6.52 -19.16
N PRO A 89 0.10 6.79 -18.71
CA PRO A 89 0.33 7.48 -17.45
C PRO A 89 -0.26 8.90 -17.49
N VAL A 90 -0.92 9.29 -16.41
CA VAL A 90 -1.46 10.65 -16.27
C VAL A 90 -0.33 11.63 -15.91
N PRO A 91 -0.40 12.90 -16.36
CA PRO A 91 0.52 13.95 -15.90
C PRO A 91 0.42 14.21 -14.39
N ASP A 92 1.46 14.77 -13.78
CA ASP A 92 1.56 15.00 -12.32
C ASP A 92 0.38 15.82 -11.74
N GLU A 93 -0.08 16.86 -12.44
CA GLU A 93 -1.22 17.68 -12.00
C GLU A 93 -2.52 16.88 -12.01
N GLU A 94 -2.76 16.11 -13.07
CA GLU A 94 -3.93 15.24 -13.17
C GLU A 94 -3.86 14.06 -12.18
N ARG A 95 -2.66 13.53 -11.90
CA ARG A 95 -2.45 12.53 -10.84
C ARG A 95 -2.92 13.09 -9.52
N SER A 96 -2.43 14.27 -9.13
CA SER A 96 -2.73 14.89 -7.84
C SER A 96 -4.25 15.13 -7.68
N GLU A 97 -4.91 15.66 -8.71
CA GLU A 97 -6.36 15.84 -8.71
C GLU A 97 -7.12 14.50 -8.63
N THR A 98 -6.69 13.50 -9.42
CA THR A 98 -7.34 12.18 -9.46
C THR A 98 -7.24 11.46 -8.12
N LEU A 99 -6.03 11.43 -7.54
CA LEU A 99 -5.77 10.82 -6.23
C LEU A 99 -6.59 11.50 -5.12
N THR A 100 -6.68 12.84 -5.13
CA THR A 100 -7.48 13.63 -4.18
C THR A 100 -8.97 13.25 -4.22
N HIS A 101 -9.58 13.25 -5.41
CA HIS A 101 -10.99 12.84 -5.53
C HIS A 101 -11.20 11.37 -5.20
N MET A 102 -10.23 10.51 -5.53
CA MET A 102 -10.29 9.08 -5.27
C MET A 102 -10.31 8.78 -3.77
N ILE A 103 -9.42 9.36 -2.96
CA ILE A 103 -9.42 9.15 -1.51
C ILE A 103 -10.65 9.77 -0.84
N ARG A 104 -11.11 10.94 -1.30
CA ARG A 104 -12.37 11.54 -0.80
C ARG A 104 -13.56 10.62 -1.05
N ALA A 105 -13.69 10.10 -2.27
CA ALA A 105 -14.77 9.18 -2.64
C ALA A 105 -14.73 7.88 -1.82
N TYR A 106 -13.53 7.31 -1.66
CA TYR A 106 -13.30 6.12 -0.85
C TYR A 106 -13.72 6.35 0.62
N LEU A 107 -13.22 7.41 1.26
CA LEU A 107 -13.52 7.69 2.66
C LEU A 107 -15.02 7.98 2.88
N ASN A 108 -15.65 8.70 1.95
CA ASN A 108 -17.10 8.94 1.97
C ASN A 108 -17.88 7.62 1.89
N PHE A 109 -17.56 6.76 0.91
CA PHE A 109 -18.24 5.48 0.75
C PHE A 109 -18.12 4.61 2.00
N PHE A 110 -16.92 4.51 2.58
CA PHE A 110 -16.72 3.73 3.80
C PHE A 110 -17.52 4.29 4.98
N ASN A 111 -17.52 5.61 5.16
CA ASN A 111 -18.28 6.26 6.22
C ASN A 111 -19.80 6.10 6.04
N GLU A 112 -20.31 6.30 4.83
CA GLU A 112 -21.75 6.19 4.50
C GLU A 112 -22.28 4.76 4.68
N ASN A 113 -21.45 3.75 4.42
CA ASN A 113 -21.81 2.34 4.58
C ASN A 113 -21.42 1.75 5.95
N GLY A 114 -20.92 2.58 6.87
CA GLY A 114 -20.54 2.13 8.22
C GLY A 114 -19.36 1.16 8.24
N LEU A 115 -18.49 1.21 7.22
CA LEU A 115 -17.28 0.40 7.11
C LEU A 115 -16.11 1.10 7.80
N GLU A 116 -15.40 0.40 8.68
CA GLU A 116 -14.21 0.95 9.33
C GLU A 116 -12.95 0.72 8.49
N THR A 117 -12.28 1.82 8.16
CA THR A 117 -11.00 1.90 7.46
C THR A 117 -10.14 3.01 8.07
N TRP A 118 -8.83 2.97 7.83
CA TRP A 118 -7.89 4.05 8.12
C TRP A 118 -6.81 4.14 7.04
N ILE A 119 -6.21 5.31 6.89
CA ILE A 119 -5.05 5.51 6.01
C ILE A 119 -3.79 4.92 6.66
N ALA A 120 -2.93 4.31 5.85
CA ALA A 120 -1.75 3.59 6.31
C ALA A 120 -0.51 3.96 5.46
N HIS A 121 0.66 3.42 5.82
CA HIS A 121 1.88 3.47 5.00
C HIS A 121 2.21 4.89 4.49
N GLY A 122 2.48 5.05 3.18
CA GLY A 122 2.86 6.33 2.59
C GLY A 122 1.77 7.40 2.72
N THR A 123 0.51 6.99 2.65
CA THR A 123 -0.64 7.88 2.85
C THR A 123 -0.70 8.44 4.27
N LEU A 124 -0.39 7.62 5.29
CA LEU A 124 -0.28 8.06 6.68
C LEU A 124 0.92 9.01 6.86
N LEU A 125 2.02 8.80 6.14
CA LEU A 125 3.17 9.69 6.16
C LEU A 125 2.85 11.05 5.54
N GLY A 126 2.11 11.10 4.42
CA GLY A 126 1.59 12.34 3.87
C GLY A 126 0.69 13.08 4.86
N TRP A 127 -0.20 12.33 5.54
CA TRP A 127 -1.04 12.89 6.59
C TRP A 127 -0.23 13.55 7.72
N TRP A 128 0.88 12.93 8.14
CA TRP A 128 1.74 13.47 9.20
C TRP A 128 2.29 14.87 8.89
N TRP A 129 2.57 15.18 7.62
CA TRP A 129 3.16 16.47 7.23
C TRP A 129 2.13 17.60 7.20
N ASN A 130 1.04 17.43 6.46
CA ASN A 130 0.00 18.47 6.33
C ASN A 130 -1.40 17.92 6.05
N GLY A 131 -1.64 16.63 6.29
CA GLY A 131 -2.93 16.03 5.99
C GLY A 131 -3.20 15.86 4.49
N LYS A 132 -2.16 15.80 3.65
CA LYS A 132 -2.28 15.65 2.19
C LYS A 132 -1.44 14.49 1.66
N ILE A 133 -1.72 14.08 0.44
CA ILE A 133 -0.91 13.14 -0.33
C ILE A 133 0.44 13.80 -0.60
N LEU A 134 1.53 13.03 -0.48
CA LEU A 134 2.86 13.54 -0.78
C LEU A 134 2.96 13.83 -2.30
N PRO A 135 3.52 14.98 -2.74
CA PRO A 135 3.44 15.39 -4.14
C PRO A 135 4.06 14.40 -5.15
N TRP A 136 5.04 13.61 -4.72
CA TRP A 136 5.72 12.61 -5.55
C TRP A 136 5.10 11.21 -5.45
N ASP A 137 4.09 11.04 -4.60
CA ASP A 137 3.47 9.73 -4.36
C ASP A 137 2.49 9.38 -5.48
N TRP A 138 2.50 8.11 -5.86
CA TRP A 138 1.59 7.53 -6.84
C TRP A 138 0.57 6.61 -6.19
N ASP A 139 0.82 6.22 -4.94
CA ASP A 139 0.03 5.22 -4.24
C ASP A 139 -0.88 5.84 -3.19
N ILE A 140 -1.95 5.13 -2.88
CA ILE A 140 -2.75 5.38 -1.70
C ILE A 140 -3.01 4.04 -1.02
N ASP A 141 -2.59 3.98 0.23
CA ASP A 141 -2.66 2.79 1.05
C ASP A 141 -3.68 2.96 2.17
N THR A 142 -4.57 1.99 2.27
CA THR A 142 -5.56 1.93 3.34
C THR A 142 -5.61 0.55 3.95
N GLN A 143 -6.06 0.49 5.19
CA GLN A 143 -6.22 -0.76 5.90
C GLN A 143 -7.61 -0.90 6.50
N VAL A 144 -8.04 -2.16 6.60
CA VAL A 144 -9.31 -2.56 7.21
C VAL A 144 -9.09 -3.78 8.09
N LEU A 145 -10.00 -4.03 9.03
CA LEU A 145 -10.05 -5.33 9.70
C LEU A 145 -10.51 -6.42 8.73
N ASP A 146 -10.05 -7.65 8.96
CA ASP A 146 -10.52 -8.81 8.20
C ASP A 146 -12.04 -9.01 8.25
N THR A 147 -12.69 -8.70 9.37
CA THR A 147 -14.17 -8.72 9.45
C THR A 147 -14.81 -7.72 8.50
N THR A 148 -14.24 -6.52 8.37
CA THR A 148 -14.70 -5.51 7.40
C THR A 148 -14.43 -5.97 5.98
N LEU A 149 -13.23 -6.51 5.72
CA LEU A 149 -12.84 -7.03 4.41
C LEU A 149 -13.75 -8.17 3.94
N LEU A 150 -14.09 -9.11 4.83
CA LEU A 150 -15.01 -10.20 4.51
C LEU A 150 -16.43 -9.67 4.26
N HIS A 151 -16.88 -8.68 5.02
CA HIS A 151 -18.16 -8.03 4.77
C HIS A 151 -18.18 -7.32 3.40
N MET A 152 -17.11 -6.61 3.05
CA MET A 152 -16.92 -6.03 1.72
C MET A 152 -16.99 -7.09 0.62
N ALA A 153 -16.29 -8.22 0.80
CA ALA A 153 -16.29 -9.33 -0.16
C ALA A 153 -17.69 -9.92 -0.37
N ASP A 154 -18.50 -10.01 0.68
CA ASP A 154 -19.85 -10.59 0.64
C ASP A 154 -20.91 -9.63 0.09
N SER A 155 -20.78 -8.33 0.36
CA SER A 155 -21.87 -7.36 0.16
C SER A 155 -21.60 -6.29 -0.89
N PHE A 156 -20.32 -6.01 -1.19
CA PHE A 156 -19.92 -4.86 -1.99
C PHE A 156 -18.97 -5.20 -3.15
N ASN A 157 -18.53 -6.45 -3.29
CA ASN A 157 -17.62 -6.82 -4.37
C ASN A 157 -18.19 -6.49 -5.75
N GLN A 158 -17.35 -5.91 -6.61
CA GLN A 158 -17.69 -5.45 -7.97
C GLN A 158 -18.73 -4.31 -7.98
N THR A 159 -18.84 -3.54 -6.91
CA THR A 159 -19.70 -2.35 -6.87
C THR A 159 -19.04 -1.20 -7.64
N VAL A 160 -19.80 -0.60 -8.55
CA VAL A 160 -19.43 0.67 -9.18
C VAL A 160 -20.02 1.81 -8.36
N VAL A 161 -19.16 2.68 -7.84
CA VAL A 161 -19.54 3.85 -7.03
C VAL A 161 -19.42 5.10 -7.88
N HIS A 162 -20.49 5.88 -7.93
CA HIS A 162 -20.50 7.19 -8.57
C HIS A 162 -20.24 8.26 -7.52
N TYR A 163 -19.32 9.18 -7.82
CA TYR A 163 -18.91 10.26 -6.95
C TYR A 163 -19.04 11.59 -7.67
N THR A 164 -19.62 12.56 -6.98
CA THR A 164 -19.63 13.96 -7.38
C THR A 164 -18.93 14.75 -6.29
N ALA A 165 -17.93 15.53 -6.66
CA ALA A 165 -17.22 16.38 -5.72
C ALA A 165 -18.16 17.40 -5.08
N ALA A 166 -17.96 17.70 -3.79
CA ALA A 166 -18.82 18.66 -3.08
C ALA A 166 -18.47 20.12 -3.40
N ASP A 167 -17.22 20.35 -3.81
CA ASP A 167 -16.59 21.65 -4.05
C ASP A 167 -16.37 21.96 -5.55
N SER A 168 -16.72 21.03 -6.44
CA SER A 168 -16.60 21.20 -7.89
C SER A 168 -17.63 20.36 -8.65
N ASP A 169 -17.82 20.63 -9.93
CA ASP A 169 -18.69 19.83 -10.81
C ASP A 169 -17.98 18.56 -11.34
N VAL A 170 -16.94 18.09 -10.63
CA VAL A 170 -16.18 16.90 -11.03
C VAL A 170 -16.98 15.64 -10.69
N GLU A 171 -17.25 14.84 -11.72
CA GLU A 171 -17.83 13.51 -11.60
C GLU A 171 -16.78 12.43 -11.85
N ARG A 172 -16.84 11.36 -11.05
CA ARG A 172 -15.95 10.19 -11.14
C ARG A 172 -16.75 8.91 -10.92
N SER A 173 -16.22 7.80 -11.43
CA SER A 173 -16.76 6.47 -11.15
C SER A 173 -15.65 5.51 -10.78
N TYR A 174 -15.82 4.83 -9.66
CA TYR A 174 -14.83 3.93 -9.10
C TYR A 174 -15.36 2.51 -9.04
N LEU A 175 -14.50 1.52 -9.23
CA LEU A 175 -14.81 0.11 -9.00
C LEU A 175 -14.22 -0.31 -7.66
N LEU A 176 -15.06 -0.78 -6.73
CA LEU A 176 -14.60 -1.52 -5.57
C LEU A 176 -14.47 -3.00 -5.94
N ASP A 177 -13.24 -3.48 -6.05
CA ASP A 177 -12.90 -4.84 -6.45
C ASP A 177 -12.22 -5.59 -5.30
N ILE A 178 -12.82 -6.68 -4.83
CA ILE A 178 -12.26 -7.51 -3.78
C ILE A 178 -11.71 -8.80 -4.39
N ASN A 179 -10.41 -9.02 -4.14
CA ASN A 179 -9.70 -10.23 -4.51
C ASN A 179 -10.35 -11.45 -3.84
N PRO A 180 -10.75 -12.51 -4.57
CA PRO A 180 -11.25 -13.74 -3.95
C PRO A 180 -10.30 -14.31 -2.88
N TRP A 181 -9.00 -14.17 -3.09
CA TRP A 181 -7.95 -14.60 -2.15
C TRP A 181 -7.88 -13.75 -0.87
N ALA A 182 -8.66 -12.67 -0.74
CA ALA A 182 -8.84 -11.92 0.51
C ALA A 182 -9.38 -12.79 1.66
N ARG A 183 -10.03 -13.92 1.34
CA ARG A 183 -10.56 -14.87 2.34
C ARG A 183 -9.49 -15.79 2.90
N GLN A 184 -8.37 -15.95 2.21
CA GLN A 184 -7.16 -16.54 2.76
C GLN A 184 -6.37 -15.42 3.42
N ARG A 185 -6.15 -15.48 4.73
CA ARG A 185 -5.44 -14.41 5.46
C ARG A 185 -3.93 -14.64 5.57
N GLU A 186 -3.47 -15.87 5.38
CA GLU A 186 -2.05 -16.19 5.24
C GLU A 186 -1.49 -15.64 3.92
N ARG A 187 -0.19 -15.33 3.91
CA ARG A 187 0.53 -14.79 2.74
C ARG A 187 0.46 -15.68 1.49
N GLY A 188 0.39 -17.00 1.67
CA GLY A 188 0.46 -17.96 0.54
C GLY A 188 1.76 -17.82 -0.26
N GLU A 189 1.66 -17.94 -1.58
CA GLU A 189 2.80 -17.76 -2.49
C GLU A 189 3.23 -16.28 -2.65
N GLY A 190 2.53 -15.34 -1.98
CA GLY A 190 2.80 -13.91 -2.08
C GLY A 190 2.28 -13.27 -3.37
N LEU A 191 1.40 -13.96 -4.11
CA LEU A 191 0.77 -13.44 -5.32
C LEU A 191 -0.39 -12.48 -5.02
N ASN A 192 -0.99 -12.58 -3.84
CA ASN A 192 -2.21 -11.87 -3.45
C ASN A 192 -2.04 -11.12 -2.13
N ILE A 193 -0.97 -10.33 -2.05
CA ILE A 193 -0.67 -9.49 -0.88
C ILE A 193 -1.77 -8.44 -0.67
N ILE A 194 -2.22 -7.81 -1.75
CA ILE A 194 -3.33 -6.85 -1.74
C ILE A 194 -4.67 -7.57 -1.80
N ASP A 195 -5.58 -7.17 -0.90
CA ASP A 195 -6.86 -7.84 -0.69
C ASP A 195 -8.00 -7.21 -1.48
N ALA A 196 -7.98 -5.91 -1.69
CA ALA A 196 -8.97 -5.21 -2.49
C ALA A 196 -8.40 -3.93 -3.08
N ARG A 197 -9.04 -3.44 -4.14
CA ARG A 197 -8.71 -2.16 -4.78
C ARG A 197 -9.94 -1.30 -4.94
N TRP A 198 -9.75 0.00 -4.76
CA TRP A 198 -10.69 1.03 -5.19
C TRP A 198 -10.12 1.69 -6.44
N ILE A 199 -10.68 1.40 -7.61
CA ILE A 199 -10.04 1.68 -8.90
C ILE A 199 -10.78 2.82 -9.60
N ASP A 200 -10.06 3.88 -9.99
CA ASP A 200 -10.57 4.87 -10.93
C ASP A 200 -10.71 4.24 -12.32
N ARG A 201 -11.95 4.13 -12.78
CA ARG A 201 -12.26 3.46 -14.04
C ARG A 201 -11.85 4.28 -15.27
N ARG A 202 -11.49 5.55 -15.09
CA ARG A 202 -11.04 6.45 -16.17
C ARG A 202 -9.56 6.29 -16.48
N THR A 203 -8.73 6.22 -15.45
CA THR A 203 -7.27 6.25 -15.57
C THR A 203 -6.62 4.90 -15.25
N GLY A 204 -7.27 4.09 -14.42
CA GLY A 204 -6.72 2.86 -13.84
C GLY A 204 -5.94 3.07 -12.54
N LEU A 205 -5.73 4.31 -12.08
CA LEU A 205 -5.18 4.54 -10.73
C LEU A 205 -6.07 3.89 -9.67
N TYR A 206 -5.48 3.44 -8.57
CA TYR A 206 -6.21 2.76 -7.52
C TYR A 206 -5.73 3.13 -6.11
N ILE A 207 -6.56 2.79 -5.12
CA ILE A 207 -6.18 2.69 -3.72
C ILE A 207 -6.03 1.21 -3.39
N ASP A 208 -4.90 0.83 -2.80
CA ASP A 208 -4.72 -0.50 -2.23
C ASP A 208 -5.38 -0.59 -0.84
N ILE A 209 -6.15 -1.66 -0.65
CA ILE A 209 -6.86 -1.95 0.59
C ILE A 209 -6.35 -3.27 1.13
N THR A 210 -5.69 -3.20 2.30
CA THR A 210 -5.06 -4.36 2.95
C THR A 210 -5.81 -4.74 4.22
N GLY A 211 -6.10 -6.03 4.40
CA GLY A 211 -6.76 -6.54 5.59
C GLY A 211 -5.79 -6.90 6.72
N LEU A 212 -6.10 -6.50 7.94
CA LEU A 212 -5.41 -6.98 9.14
C LEU A 212 -6.17 -8.14 9.80
N SER A 213 -5.43 -9.19 10.13
CA SER A 213 -5.94 -10.39 10.80
C SER A 213 -5.09 -10.78 12.00
N ARG A 214 -5.70 -11.51 12.95
CA ARG A 214 -4.98 -12.22 14.01
C ARG A 214 -4.77 -13.65 13.59
N LEU A 215 -3.56 -14.00 13.18
CA LEU A 215 -3.25 -15.36 12.68
C LEU A 215 -2.69 -16.27 13.77
N GLU A 216 -2.16 -15.70 14.86
CA GLU A 216 -1.57 -16.45 15.96
C GLU A 216 -2.50 -16.47 17.18
N PRO A 217 -3.17 -17.59 17.51
CA PRO A 217 -4.07 -17.68 18.67
C PRO A 217 -3.38 -17.36 20.00
N GLU A 218 -2.09 -17.67 20.11
CA GLU A 218 -1.27 -17.41 21.31
C GLU A 218 -0.87 -15.93 21.47
N LYS A 219 -1.04 -15.11 20.42
CA LYS A 219 -0.74 -13.68 20.42
C LYS A 219 -2.01 -12.88 20.09
N PRO A 220 -2.99 -12.83 21.00
CA PRO A 220 -4.30 -12.26 20.72
C PRO A 220 -4.28 -10.74 20.46
N THR A 221 -3.18 -10.05 20.73
CA THR A 221 -3.02 -8.61 20.46
C THR A 221 -2.32 -8.33 19.14
N LEU A 222 -1.69 -9.33 18.51
CA LEU A 222 -0.91 -9.18 17.29
C LEU A 222 -1.82 -9.24 16.06
N TRP A 223 -1.82 -8.16 15.31
CA TRP A 223 -2.44 -8.05 13.99
C TRP A 223 -1.36 -8.11 12.92
N GLN A 224 -1.68 -8.72 11.79
CA GLN A 224 -0.77 -8.80 10.67
C GLN A 224 -1.52 -8.77 9.34
N ASP A 225 -0.86 -8.22 8.33
CA ASP A 225 -1.28 -8.36 6.94
C ASP A 225 -0.52 -9.51 6.24
N LYS A 226 -0.75 -9.64 4.93
CA LYS A 226 -0.08 -10.62 4.07
C LYS A 226 1.34 -10.21 3.65
N ASN A 227 1.72 -8.97 3.88
CA ASN A 227 3.05 -8.47 3.54
C ASN A 227 4.04 -8.53 4.73
N ASN A 228 3.61 -9.15 5.84
CA ASN A 228 4.36 -9.27 7.08
C ASN A 228 4.47 -7.96 7.88
N HIS A 229 3.63 -6.95 7.62
CA HIS A 229 3.47 -5.87 8.58
C HIS A 229 2.74 -6.40 9.81
N GLN A 230 3.21 -5.98 10.97
CA GLN A 230 2.71 -6.44 12.26
C GLN A 230 2.42 -5.25 13.16
N TYR A 231 1.31 -5.32 13.89
CA TYR A 231 0.87 -4.27 14.79
C TYR A 231 0.34 -4.89 16.07
N GLN A 232 0.62 -4.28 17.22
CA GLN A 232 -0.15 -4.56 18.42
C GLN A 232 -1.51 -3.86 18.34
N THR A 233 -2.49 -4.41 19.06
CA THR A 233 -3.84 -3.82 19.12
C THR A 233 -3.81 -2.37 19.60
N GLY A 234 -2.89 -2.02 20.52
CA GLY A 234 -2.70 -0.66 21.01
C GLY A 234 -2.04 0.29 20.03
N ASP A 235 -1.45 -0.21 18.94
CA ASP A 235 -0.88 0.65 17.89
C ASP A 235 -1.99 1.20 16.99
N ILE A 236 -3.02 0.39 16.75
CA ILE A 236 -4.14 0.72 15.87
C ILE A 236 -5.29 1.35 16.66
N TYR A 237 -5.70 0.75 17.78
CA TYR A 237 -6.95 1.09 18.46
C TYR A 237 -6.78 1.85 19.78
N PRO A 238 -7.70 2.77 20.10
CA PRO A 238 -8.79 3.24 19.26
C PRO A 238 -8.29 4.13 18.11
N LEU A 239 -8.86 3.97 16.91
CA LEU A 239 -8.53 4.83 15.78
C LEU A 239 -8.81 6.30 16.11
N ARG A 240 -7.92 7.19 15.68
CA ARG A 240 -8.10 8.64 15.86
C ARG A 240 -8.83 9.20 14.65
N LYS A 241 -9.85 10.03 14.89
CA LYS A 241 -10.53 10.80 13.85
C LYS A 241 -9.68 12.02 13.48
N THR A 242 -9.57 12.29 12.19
CA THR A 242 -8.76 13.39 11.65
C THR A 242 -9.33 13.85 10.31
N THR A 243 -8.59 14.68 9.59
CA THR A 243 -8.86 15.06 8.20
C THR A 243 -7.70 14.66 7.30
N PHE A 244 -8.01 14.24 6.07
CA PHE A 244 -7.03 13.98 5.01
C PHE A 244 -7.62 14.45 3.68
N GLU A 245 -6.86 15.22 2.91
CA GLU A 245 -7.31 15.88 1.69
C GLU A 245 -8.61 16.69 1.88
N GLY A 246 -8.78 17.29 3.06
CA GLY A 246 -9.99 18.05 3.43
C GLY A 246 -11.22 17.21 3.76
N GLY A 247 -11.16 15.88 3.62
CA GLY A 247 -12.23 14.94 4.00
C GLY A 247 -12.02 14.32 5.39
N PRO A 248 -13.08 13.80 6.03
CA PRO A 248 -12.95 13.07 7.30
C PRO A 248 -12.21 11.75 7.11
N ALA A 249 -11.20 11.50 7.94
CA ALA A 249 -10.37 10.31 7.88
C ALA A 249 -10.15 9.69 9.28
N LYS A 250 -9.58 8.49 9.31
CA LYS A 250 -9.10 7.83 10.52
C LYS A 250 -7.64 7.42 10.34
N ILE A 251 -6.92 7.36 11.45
CA ILE A 251 -5.51 6.92 11.55
C ILE A 251 -5.30 6.00 12.76
N PRO A 252 -4.21 5.21 12.79
CA PRO A 252 -3.81 4.42 13.97
C PRO A 252 -3.64 5.27 15.25
N PHE A 253 -3.83 4.64 16.41
CA PHE A 253 -3.68 5.30 17.70
C PHE A 253 -2.24 5.75 17.99
N GLN A 254 -1.24 4.92 17.69
CA GLN A 254 0.19 5.24 17.83
C GLN A 254 0.83 5.45 16.45
N TYR A 255 0.21 6.33 15.65
CA TYR A 255 0.66 6.62 14.28
C TYR A 255 2.14 7.01 14.20
N ASP A 256 2.70 7.68 15.21
CA ASP A 256 4.09 8.14 15.24
C ASP A 256 5.05 6.97 15.36
N SER A 257 4.73 6.02 16.26
CA SER A 257 5.52 4.80 16.43
C SER A 257 5.43 3.90 15.19
N VAL A 258 4.23 3.75 14.62
CA VAL A 258 4.01 3.02 13.36
C VAL A 258 4.85 3.62 12.23
N LEU A 259 4.79 4.94 12.03
CA LEU A 259 5.56 5.61 10.98
C LEU A 259 7.07 5.55 11.23
N VAL A 260 7.53 5.64 12.47
CA VAL A 260 8.97 5.56 12.80
C VAL A 260 9.50 4.14 12.61
N GLU A 261 8.72 3.11 12.91
CA GLU A 261 9.11 1.73 12.67
C GLU A 261 9.25 1.44 11.16
N GLU A 262 8.33 1.97 10.36
CA GLU A 262 8.29 1.75 8.91
C GLU A 262 9.29 2.62 8.13
N TYR A 263 9.32 3.93 8.40
CA TYR A 263 10.07 4.90 7.59
C TYR A 263 11.23 5.58 8.32
N THR A 264 11.47 5.23 9.59
CA THR A 264 12.43 5.88 10.49
C THR A 264 12.07 7.31 10.87
N GLN A 265 12.65 7.82 11.97
CA GLN A 265 12.49 9.21 12.41
C GLN A 265 12.85 10.25 11.35
N LYS A 266 13.73 9.89 10.39
CA LYS A 266 14.17 10.81 9.34
C LYS A 266 13.03 11.16 8.37
N ALA A 267 12.11 10.24 8.08
CA ALA A 267 10.99 10.52 7.19
C ALA A 267 10.01 11.55 7.77
N LEU A 268 9.93 11.65 9.10
CA LEU A 268 9.06 12.59 9.81
C LEU A 268 9.68 13.98 10.01
N THR A 269 10.97 14.14 9.71
CA THR A 269 11.74 15.36 10.06
C THR A 269 12.58 15.91 8.92
N GLY A 270 12.90 15.10 7.90
CA GLY A 270 13.68 15.51 6.74
C GLY A 270 12.88 16.47 5.87
N THR A 271 13.41 17.67 5.64
CA THR A 271 12.72 18.73 4.89
C THR A 271 13.09 18.77 3.40
N LYS A 272 13.78 17.74 2.90
CA LYS A 272 14.19 17.61 1.50
C LYS A 272 14.08 16.17 1.06
N PHE A 273 13.29 15.92 0.04
CA PHE A 273 13.03 14.58 -0.48
C PHE A 273 12.46 14.65 -1.90
N HIS A 274 12.85 13.72 -2.78
CA HIS A 274 12.33 13.61 -4.16
C HIS A 274 12.19 14.94 -4.94
N ASN A 275 13.22 15.80 -4.92
CA ASN A 275 13.21 17.14 -5.55
C ASN A 275 12.12 18.09 -5.03
N HIS A 276 11.73 17.92 -3.78
CA HIS A 276 10.84 18.81 -3.07
C HIS A 276 11.49 19.28 -1.77
N THR A 277 11.16 20.49 -1.37
CA THR A 277 11.58 21.10 -0.11
C THR A 277 10.33 21.41 0.73
N TRP A 278 10.35 20.98 1.99
CA TRP A 278 9.31 21.32 2.96
C TRP A 278 9.54 22.73 3.50
N TYR A 279 8.48 23.55 3.45
CA TYR A 279 8.47 24.91 3.96
C TYR A 279 7.57 25.02 5.20
N PRO A 280 8.15 25.05 6.43
CA PRO A 280 7.36 25.08 7.66
C PRO A 280 6.39 26.26 7.78
N ASP A 281 6.75 27.43 7.22
CA ASP A 281 5.90 28.62 7.26
C ASP A 281 4.64 28.49 6.38
N MET A 282 4.69 27.61 5.37
CA MET A 282 3.58 27.34 4.46
C MET A 282 2.85 26.04 4.84
N GLU A 283 3.50 25.16 5.61
CA GLU A 283 3.06 23.78 5.84
C GLU A 283 2.88 23.01 4.51
N GLU A 284 3.79 23.23 3.56
CA GLU A 284 3.74 22.63 2.22
C GLU A 284 5.07 22.07 1.75
N TRP A 285 4.97 20.98 0.99
CA TRP A 285 6.03 20.48 0.14
C TRP A 285 5.99 21.21 -1.20
N VAL A 286 7.05 21.90 -1.56
CA VAL A 286 7.15 22.66 -2.81
C VAL A 286 8.20 22.01 -3.71
N SER A 287 7.85 21.83 -4.98
CA SER A 287 8.78 21.34 -6.01
C SER A 287 9.97 22.30 -6.14
N ASP A 288 11.19 21.76 -6.12
CA ASP A 288 12.40 22.55 -6.27
C ASP A 288 12.44 23.25 -7.65
N ASN A 289 11.73 22.72 -8.66
CA ASN A 289 11.60 23.34 -9.99
C ASN A 289 10.72 24.61 -9.96
N ASP A 290 9.60 24.58 -9.22
CA ASP A 290 8.69 25.73 -9.09
C ASP A 290 9.36 26.87 -8.29
N GLU A 291 10.19 26.50 -7.32
CA GLU A 291 11.00 27.45 -6.58
C GLU A 291 12.00 28.18 -7.50
N ILE A 292 12.65 27.46 -8.41
CA ILE A 292 13.56 28.04 -9.41
C ILE A 292 12.79 28.99 -10.33
N ALA A 293 11.65 28.56 -10.89
CA ALA A 293 10.83 29.39 -11.76
C ALA A 293 10.39 30.70 -11.07
N THR A 294 9.95 30.60 -9.81
CA THR A 294 9.55 31.78 -9.01
C THR A 294 10.73 32.74 -8.79
N LYS A 295 11.93 32.21 -8.48
CA LYS A 295 13.13 33.03 -8.30
C LYS A 295 13.62 33.68 -9.59
N GLU A 296 13.44 33.03 -10.73
CA GLU A 296 13.76 33.61 -12.04
C GLU A 296 12.78 34.73 -12.42
N ASN A 297 11.47 34.52 -12.23
CA ASN A 297 10.46 35.56 -12.45
C ASN A 297 10.70 36.80 -11.56
N LEU A 298 11.00 36.61 -10.27
CA LEU A 298 11.36 37.71 -9.36
C LEU A 298 12.68 38.41 -9.73
N LYS A 299 13.59 37.76 -10.45
CA LYS A 299 14.81 38.41 -10.97
C LYS A 299 14.50 39.23 -12.22
N ASP A 300 13.62 38.74 -13.10
CA ASP A 300 13.18 39.44 -14.30
C ASP A 300 12.36 40.69 -13.93
N ASP A 301 11.41 40.60 -12.99
CA ASP A 301 10.61 41.74 -12.53
C ASP A 301 11.48 42.86 -11.93
N ARG A 302 12.51 42.50 -11.14
CA ARG A 302 13.50 43.45 -10.60
C ARG A 302 14.42 44.05 -11.67
N GLN A 303 14.46 43.47 -12.87
CA GLN A 303 15.19 44.01 -14.01
C GLN A 303 14.42 45.14 -14.71
N TYR A 304 13.07 45.17 -14.58
CA TYR A 304 12.23 46.25 -15.11
C TYR A 304 12.06 47.44 -14.16
N GLU A 305 12.29 47.27 -12.85
CA GLU A 305 12.26 48.37 -11.86
C GLU A 305 13.52 49.25 -11.87
N LYS A 306 14.56 48.91 -12.64
CA LYS A 306 15.85 49.64 -12.70
C LYS A 306 15.98 50.64 -13.87
N ARG A 307 14.88 51.18 -14.40
CA ARG A 307 14.93 52.21 -15.45
C ARG A 307 14.51 53.59 -14.96
#